data_AF-A0A7J4IUJ1-F1
#
_entry.id   AF-A0A7J4IUJ1-F1
#
_cell.length_a   1.000
_cell.length_b   1.000
_cell.length_c   1.000
_cell.angle_alpha   90.00
_cell.angle_beta   90.00
_cell.angle_gamma   90.00
#
_symmetry.space_group_name_H-M   'P 1'
#
loop_
_entity.id
_entity.type
_entity.pdbx_description
1 polymer ?
#
loop_
_entity_poly.entity_id
_entity_poly.type
_entity_poly.pdbx_seq_one_letter_code
_entity_poly.pdbx_strand_id
1 'polypeptide(L)'
;MLLEKPAFSVILPLEGAERKVSSLLKKKNWHKFKFPNPVHAESEKHGHGSIFYFPYWFFSYDAHEDGKKTSLLAKGSGALNAFSNELDGQIGTLTTTEGLEKSNELPDERNITVIDCRVDEEEAKKVIPVLIAAQSNAQKANVIISGLEMFYVPVWLVQVHAEEHQFSLRVNAVDGTIINGDDIPSREKEKGELAKELLDELSSPAGWIHYTSQVISAISAAIFAAIKSAGEGHKEEGRKGEGRGESHENAKPAIDEDLLVVALAVLAILALLWAAFP
;
A
#
# COMPACT_ATOMS: atom_id res chain seq x y z
N MET A 1 28.27 21.82 -1.00
CA MET A 1 27.86 22.37 0.32
C MET A 1 28.17 21.32 1.39
N LEU A 2 28.68 21.71 2.56
CA LEU A 2 29.00 20.77 3.66
C LEU A 2 27.89 20.73 4.70
N LEU A 3 27.48 19.52 5.10
CA LEU A 3 26.52 19.27 6.17
C LEU A 3 27.21 19.04 7.51
N GLU A 4 26.56 19.44 8.61
CA GLU A 4 27.02 19.16 9.97
C GLU A 4 26.96 17.66 10.31
N LYS A 5 26.00 16.93 9.72
CA LYS A 5 25.86 15.48 9.84
C LYS A 5 25.86 14.83 8.45
N PRO A 6 26.36 13.59 8.34
CA PRO A 6 26.40 12.89 7.07
C PRO A 6 25.01 12.65 6.49
N ALA A 7 24.92 12.69 5.16
CA ALA A 7 23.77 12.27 4.38
C ALA A 7 24.04 10.92 3.71
N PHE A 8 22.98 10.15 3.47
CA PHE A 8 23.06 9.04 2.52
C PHE A 8 23.29 9.57 1.11
N SER A 9 24.10 8.87 0.33
CA SER A 9 24.35 9.20 -1.07
C SER A 9 23.12 8.93 -1.93
N VAL A 10 22.91 9.74 -2.96
CA VAL A 10 21.84 9.56 -3.94
C VAL A 10 22.21 8.38 -4.83
N ILE A 11 21.41 7.31 -4.79
CA ILE A 11 21.61 6.09 -5.60
C ILE A 11 20.63 6.06 -6.77
N LEU A 12 19.40 6.49 -6.52
CA LEU A 12 18.34 6.53 -7.50
C LEU A 12 18.27 7.93 -8.14
N PRO A 13 18.61 8.07 -9.44
CA PRO A 13 18.44 9.34 -10.13
C PRO A 13 16.96 9.68 -10.33
N LEU A 14 16.65 10.93 -10.68
CA LEU A 14 15.27 11.42 -10.85
C LEU A 14 14.45 10.56 -11.82
N GLU A 15 15.01 10.15 -12.96
CA GLU A 15 14.31 9.29 -13.94
C GLU A 15 14.00 7.90 -13.36
N GLY A 16 14.82 7.44 -12.40
CA GLY A 16 14.54 6.26 -11.61
C GLY A 16 13.33 6.46 -10.69
N ALA A 17 13.25 7.60 -10.01
CA ALA A 17 12.12 7.97 -9.16
C ALA A 17 10.82 8.14 -9.96
N GLU A 18 10.86 8.79 -11.13
CA GLU A 18 9.71 8.92 -12.04
C GLU A 18 9.19 7.56 -12.51
N ARG A 19 10.09 6.59 -12.78
CA ARG A 19 9.68 5.21 -13.14
C ARG A 19 8.98 4.50 -11.99
N LYS A 20 9.41 4.71 -10.74
CA LYS A 20 8.74 4.18 -9.54
C LYS A 20 7.34 4.78 -9.40
N VAL A 21 7.23 6.11 -9.52
CA VAL A 21 5.94 6.83 -9.49
C VAL A 21 5.01 6.37 -10.62
N SER A 22 5.53 6.24 -11.84
CA SER A 22 4.77 5.73 -12.99
C SER A 22 4.19 4.34 -12.74
N SER A 23 4.97 3.46 -12.12
CA SER A 23 4.52 2.10 -11.76
C SER A 23 3.41 2.13 -10.71
N LEU A 24 3.54 2.99 -9.69
CA LEU A 24 2.51 3.19 -8.67
C LEU A 24 1.21 3.73 -9.28
N LEU A 25 1.29 4.77 -10.11
CA LEU A 25 0.14 5.37 -10.78
C LEU A 25 -0.61 4.35 -11.64
N LYS A 26 0.11 3.56 -12.45
CA LYS A 26 -0.49 2.48 -13.25
C LYS A 26 -1.18 1.43 -12.38
N LYS A 27 -0.58 1.05 -11.24
CA LYS A 27 -1.20 0.13 -10.27
C LYS A 27 -2.50 0.70 -9.67
N LYS A 28 -2.59 2.03 -9.57
CA LYS A 28 -3.76 2.78 -9.11
C LYS A 28 -4.72 3.16 -10.26
N ASN A 29 -4.56 2.55 -11.45
CA ASN A 29 -5.35 2.78 -12.66
C ASN A 29 -5.22 4.19 -13.27
N TRP A 30 -4.15 4.93 -12.96
CA TRP A 30 -3.83 6.20 -13.61
C TRP A 30 -2.91 5.93 -14.81
N HIS A 31 -3.49 5.90 -16.00
CA HIS A 31 -2.74 5.60 -17.24
C HIS A 31 -2.35 6.86 -18.03
N LYS A 32 -3.07 7.97 -17.85
CA LYS A 32 -2.83 9.24 -18.53
C LYS A 32 -2.20 10.23 -17.56
N PHE A 33 -0.88 10.28 -17.53
CA PHE A 33 -0.15 11.22 -16.70
C PHE A 33 1.09 11.77 -17.40
N LYS A 34 1.57 12.92 -16.94
CA LYS A 34 2.77 13.59 -17.45
C LYS A 34 3.56 14.18 -16.28
N PHE A 35 4.88 14.04 -16.34
CA PHE A 35 5.80 14.75 -15.46
C PHE A 35 6.06 16.15 -16.04
N PRO A 36 6.05 17.22 -15.21
CA PRO A 36 6.47 18.55 -15.64
C PRO A 36 7.89 18.53 -16.20
N ASN A 37 8.16 19.33 -17.23
CA ASN A 37 9.52 19.47 -17.75
C ASN A 37 10.39 20.21 -16.71
N PRO A 38 11.55 19.68 -16.29
CA PRO A 38 12.43 20.33 -15.32
C PRO A 38 12.83 21.77 -15.69
N VAL A 39 12.89 22.08 -16.99
CA VAL A 39 13.35 23.38 -17.52
C VAL A 39 12.43 24.54 -17.15
N HIS A 40 11.14 24.29 -16.90
CA HIS A 40 10.17 25.35 -16.54
C HIS A 40 9.97 25.50 -15.03
N ALA A 41 10.64 24.67 -14.22
CA ALA A 41 10.52 24.68 -12.76
C ALA A 41 11.33 25.80 -12.09
N GLU A 42 12.17 26.55 -12.81
CA GLU A 42 13.03 27.59 -12.22
C GLU A 42 12.24 28.73 -11.54
N SER A 43 10.95 28.90 -11.85
CA SER A 43 10.09 29.89 -11.18
C SER A 43 9.50 29.40 -9.85
N GLU A 44 9.51 28.11 -9.56
CA GLU A 44 8.95 27.54 -8.33
C GLU A 44 10.07 26.97 -7.47
N LYS A 45 10.25 27.56 -6.28
CA LYS A 45 11.31 27.22 -5.32
C LYS A 45 11.41 25.73 -4.97
N HIS A 46 10.35 24.95 -5.23
CA HIS A 46 10.22 23.52 -4.93
C HIS A 46 9.52 22.75 -6.06
N GLY A 47 9.97 22.96 -7.30
CA GLY A 47 9.39 22.29 -8.47
C GLY A 47 9.75 20.80 -8.60
N HIS A 48 9.14 20.14 -9.59
CA HIS A 48 9.44 18.77 -9.99
C HIS A 48 10.95 18.52 -10.09
N GLY A 49 11.44 17.46 -9.44
CA GLY A 49 12.86 17.12 -9.45
C GLY A 49 13.69 17.88 -8.43
N SER A 50 13.07 18.59 -7.49
CA SER A 50 13.78 19.07 -6.29
C SER A 50 14.14 17.90 -5.38
N ILE A 51 15.33 17.93 -4.78
CA ILE A 51 15.76 16.93 -3.80
C ILE A 51 15.83 17.55 -2.40
N PHE A 52 15.25 16.85 -1.45
CA PHE A 52 15.17 17.28 -0.06
C PHE A 52 15.99 16.34 0.81
N TYR A 53 16.83 16.89 1.68
CA TYR A 53 17.57 16.15 2.68
C TYR A 53 16.85 16.28 4.01
N PHE A 54 16.13 15.23 4.40
CA PHE A 54 15.38 15.19 5.65
C PHE A 54 16.25 14.62 6.78
N PRO A 55 16.30 15.28 7.96
CA PRO A 55 17.05 14.78 9.10
C PRO A 55 16.28 13.65 9.79
N TYR A 56 16.96 12.52 10.05
CA TYR A 56 16.42 11.38 10.78
C TYR A 56 17.38 10.94 11.89
N TRP A 57 16.82 10.64 13.06
CA TRP A 57 17.51 9.96 14.15
C TRP A 57 17.34 8.46 13.98
N PHE A 58 18.41 7.77 13.59
CA PHE A 58 18.45 6.32 13.46
C PHE A 58 18.82 5.70 14.80
N PHE A 59 18.22 4.56 15.11
CA PHE A 59 18.47 3.84 16.34
C PHE A 59 18.13 2.36 16.20
N SER A 60 18.71 1.53 17.07
CA SER A 60 18.25 0.18 17.34
C SER A 60 17.54 0.13 18.68
N TYR A 61 16.61 -0.81 18.84
CA TYR A 61 15.86 -0.96 20.08
C TYR A 61 15.62 -2.42 20.44
N ASP A 62 15.54 -2.66 21.75
CA ASP A 62 15.04 -3.88 22.37
C ASP A 62 13.92 -3.48 23.34
N ALA A 63 12.74 -4.09 23.20
CA ALA A 63 11.59 -3.88 24.07
C ALA A 63 11.26 -5.17 24.83
N HIS A 64 11.12 -5.07 26.14
CA HIS A 64 10.89 -6.22 27.03
C HIS A 64 9.53 -6.16 27.72
N GLU A 65 8.99 -7.34 28.06
CA GLU A 65 7.77 -7.45 28.86
C GLU A 65 8.04 -7.02 30.31
N ASP A 66 7.03 -6.46 30.97
CA ASP A 66 7.11 -6.14 32.38
C ASP A 66 6.90 -7.42 33.23
N GLY A 67 7.90 -7.81 34.03
CA GLY A 67 7.78 -8.96 34.92
C GLY A 67 9.10 -9.63 35.33
N LYS A 68 8.99 -10.66 36.20
CA LYS A 68 10.14 -11.42 36.75
C LYS A 68 10.94 -12.22 35.71
N LYS A 69 10.39 -12.41 34.51
CA LYS A 69 11.08 -13.01 33.37
C LYS A 69 11.12 -11.98 32.26
N THR A 70 12.31 -11.48 31.94
CA THR A 70 12.57 -10.58 30.81
C THR A 70 12.43 -11.34 29.49
N SER A 71 11.20 -11.51 29.02
CA SER A 71 10.90 -11.92 27.65
C SER A 71 11.13 -10.71 26.72
N LEU A 72 11.77 -10.95 25.58
CA LEU A 72 11.91 -9.96 24.52
C LEU A 72 10.58 -9.89 23.77
N LEU A 73 9.92 -8.74 23.77
CA LEU A 73 8.67 -8.51 23.03
C LEU A 73 8.95 -8.12 21.59
N ALA A 74 9.87 -7.18 21.39
CA ALA A 74 10.23 -6.68 20.08
C ALA A 74 11.70 -6.27 20.04
N LYS A 75 12.31 -6.42 18.88
CA LYS A 75 13.66 -5.93 18.57
C LYS A 75 13.69 -5.43 17.14
N GLY A 76 14.40 -4.35 16.90
CA GLY A 76 14.53 -3.82 15.55
C GLY A 76 15.45 -2.62 15.43
N SER A 77 15.42 -2.03 14.24
CA SER A 77 15.96 -0.70 13.98
C SER A 77 14.84 0.20 13.49
N GLY A 78 14.95 1.48 13.80
CA GLY A 78 13.97 2.49 13.44
C GLY A 78 14.65 3.80 13.10
N ALA A 79 13.89 4.69 12.49
CA ALA A 79 14.28 6.08 12.30
C ALA A 79 13.16 6.99 12.79
N LEU A 80 13.51 8.05 13.53
CA LEU A 80 12.59 9.13 13.89
C LEU A 80 12.86 10.31 12.96
N ASN A 81 11.87 10.75 12.20
CA ASN A 81 11.97 11.96 11.40
C ASN A 81 12.10 13.16 12.33
N ALA A 82 13.26 13.84 12.31
CA ALA A 82 13.55 14.92 13.24
C ALA A 82 12.84 16.24 12.88
N PHE A 83 12.12 16.29 11.76
CA PHE A 83 11.26 17.40 11.36
C PHE A 83 9.78 17.16 11.71
N SER A 84 9.24 15.96 11.44
CA SER A 84 7.83 15.64 11.72
C SER A 84 7.57 14.95 13.06
N ASN A 85 8.61 14.44 13.72
CA ASN A 85 8.53 13.65 14.95
C ASN A 85 7.76 12.32 14.78
N GLU A 86 7.81 11.73 13.58
CA GLU A 86 7.17 10.45 13.26
C GLU A 86 8.20 9.33 13.12
N LEU A 87 7.85 8.13 13.58
CA LEU A 87 8.66 6.94 13.36
C LEU A 87 8.47 6.39 11.96
N ASP A 88 9.57 6.06 11.31
CA ASP A 88 9.62 5.44 9.99
C ASP A 88 10.47 4.17 10.04
N GLY A 89 9.77 3.03 10.07
CA GLY A 89 10.41 1.72 10.09
C GLY A 89 11.08 1.36 8.77
N GLN A 90 10.59 1.85 7.64
CA GLN A 90 11.17 1.58 6.33
C GLN A 90 12.51 2.30 6.18
N ILE A 91 12.55 3.60 6.54
CA ILE A 91 13.80 4.36 6.57
C ILE A 91 14.78 3.77 7.57
N GLY A 92 14.32 3.28 8.72
CA GLY A 92 15.17 2.59 9.71
C GLY A 92 15.96 1.40 9.16
N THR A 93 15.54 0.79 8.05
CA THR A 93 16.28 -0.33 7.42
C THR A 93 17.54 0.09 6.66
N LEU A 94 17.69 1.39 6.35
CA LEU A 94 18.84 1.91 5.61
C LEU A 94 20.16 1.71 6.38
N THR A 95 20.16 1.84 7.72
CA THR A 95 21.39 1.60 8.50
C THR A 95 21.84 0.15 8.53
N THR A 96 20.92 -0.78 8.28
CA THR A 96 21.21 -2.22 8.19
C THR A 96 21.56 -2.69 6.78
N THR A 97 21.39 -1.82 5.78
CA THR A 97 21.69 -2.14 4.38
C THR A 97 23.18 -1.95 4.12
N GLU A 98 23.87 -3.02 3.76
CA GLU A 98 25.30 -2.99 3.45
C GLU A 98 25.58 -2.20 2.16
N GLY A 99 26.73 -1.51 2.11
CA GLY A 99 27.21 -0.81 0.90
C GLY A 99 26.60 0.57 0.66
N LEU A 100 25.79 1.11 1.58
CA LEU A 100 25.29 2.48 1.46
C LEU A 100 26.35 3.49 1.89
N GLU A 101 26.82 4.29 0.95
CA GLU A 101 27.79 5.37 1.20
C GLU A 101 27.13 6.58 1.88
N LYS A 102 27.83 7.15 2.84
CA LYS A 102 27.41 8.36 3.57
C LYS A 102 28.47 9.45 3.41
N SER A 103 28.04 10.67 3.15
CA SER A 103 28.94 11.81 2.95
C SER A 103 28.38 13.08 3.58
N ASN A 104 29.27 13.93 4.08
CA ASN A 104 28.93 15.29 4.49
C ASN A 104 28.90 16.26 3.30
N GLU A 105 29.41 15.84 2.15
CA GLU A 105 29.41 16.61 0.91
C GLU A 105 28.13 16.33 0.13
N LEU A 106 27.37 17.39 -0.13
CA LEU A 106 26.22 17.34 -1.02
C LEU A 106 26.67 17.45 -2.48
N PRO A 107 26.01 16.74 -3.42
CA PRO A 107 26.32 16.87 -4.83
C PRO A 107 26.10 18.31 -5.31
N ASP A 108 26.83 18.74 -6.34
CA ASP A 108 26.67 20.08 -6.95
C ASP A 108 25.45 20.12 -7.89
N GLU A 109 24.31 19.65 -7.40
CA GLU A 109 23.04 19.66 -8.14
C GLU A 109 22.28 20.98 -7.91
N ARG A 110 21.62 21.45 -8.97
CA ARG A 110 20.67 22.57 -8.85
C ARG A 110 19.40 21.99 -8.20
N ASN A 111 18.88 22.66 -7.18
CA ASN A 111 17.62 22.33 -6.44
C ASN A 111 17.75 21.40 -5.22
N ILE A 112 18.86 21.47 -4.50
CA ILE A 112 18.97 20.83 -3.18
C ILE A 112 18.34 21.72 -2.10
N THR A 113 17.46 21.14 -1.30
CA THR A 113 16.93 21.75 -0.08
C THR A 113 17.29 20.89 1.13
N VAL A 114 17.97 21.46 2.11
CA VAL A 114 18.23 20.78 3.39
C VAL A 114 17.16 21.21 4.39
N ILE A 115 16.50 20.24 5.01
CA ILE A 115 15.46 20.51 5.99
C ILE A 115 16.07 20.64 7.38
N ASP A 116 15.68 21.69 8.09
CA ASP A 116 16.15 21.94 9.45
C ASP A 116 15.58 20.92 10.44
N CYS A 117 16.42 20.55 11.39
CA CYS A 117 16.06 19.68 12.49
C CYS A 117 15.18 20.45 13.50
N ARG A 118 14.03 19.87 13.88
CA ARG A 118 13.15 20.43 14.93
C ARG A 118 13.29 19.71 16.27
N VAL A 119 13.62 18.42 16.21
CA VAL A 119 13.79 17.53 17.37
C VAL A 119 15.29 17.30 17.59
N ASP A 120 15.84 17.86 18.66
CA ASP A 120 17.25 17.64 19.00
C ASP A 120 17.51 16.22 19.57
N GLU A 121 18.78 15.91 19.83
CA GLU A 121 19.17 14.59 20.33
C GLU A 121 18.58 14.28 21.72
N GLU A 122 18.46 15.29 22.60
CA GLU A 122 17.94 15.10 23.95
C GLU A 122 16.43 14.83 23.94
N GLU A 123 15.70 15.51 23.07
CA GLU A 123 14.28 15.29 22.84
C GLU A 123 14.06 13.92 22.19
N ALA A 124 14.84 13.56 21.16
CA ALA A 124 14.77 12.25 20.51
C ALA A 124 14.97 11.10 21.52
N LYS A 125 15.95 11.21 22.42
CA LYS A 125 16.19 10.23 23.52
C LYS A 125 14.97 10.06 24.44
N LYS A 126 14.13 11.09 24.59
CA LYS A 126 12.94 11.04 25.45
C LYS A 126 11.72 10.51 24.70
N VAL A 127 11.58 10.87 23.43
CA VAL A 127 10.40 10.57 22.59
C VAL A 127 10.46 9.15 22.03
N ILE A 128 11.61 8.72 21.50
CA ILE A 128 11.76 7.40 20.87
C ILE A 128 11.29 6.25 21.77
N PRO A 129 11.72 6.14 23.05
CA PRO A 129 11.26 5.06 23.93
C PRO A 129 9.75 5.07 24.15
N VAL A 130 9.11 6.24 24.15
CA VAL A 130 7.65 6.37 24.32
C VAL A 130 6.92 5.82 23.09
N LEU A 131 7.36 6.21 21.89
CA LEU A 131 6.74 5.78 20.65
C LEU A 131 6.91 4.26 20.43
N ILE A 132 8.11 3.73 20.70
CA ILE A 132 8.37 2.29 20.61
C ILE A 132 7.56 1.51 21.64
N ALA A 133 7.50 1.99 22.89
CA ALA A 133 6.69 1.36 23.94
C ALA A 133 5.21 1.25 23.53
N ALA A 134 4.66 2.31 22.92
CA ALA A 134 3.29 2.31 22.42
C ALA A 134 3.10 1.29 21.26
N GLN A 135 4.04 1.22 20.31
CA GLN A 135 3.97 0.28 19.18
C GLN A 135 4.11 -1.19 19.61
N SER A 136 4.96 -1.47 20.60
CA SER A 136 5.24 -2.84 21.06
C SER A 136 4.40 -3.27 22.26
N ASN A 137 3.45 -2.44 22.70
CA ASN A 137 2.67 -2.65 23.93
C ASN A 137 3.56 -2.95 25.16
N ALA A 138 4.69 -2.25 25.27
CA ALA A 138 5.64 -2.35 26.37
C ALA A 138 5.54 -1.11 27.28
N GLN A 139 6.15 -1.17 28.46
CA GLN A 139 6.35 0.03 29.28
C GLN A 139 7.56 0.81 28.80
N LYS A 140 7.51 2.15 28.86
CA LYS A 140 8.64 3.03 28.50
C LYS A 140 9.95 2.63 29.17
N ALA A 141 9.90 2.26 30.45
CA ALA A 141 11.09 1.87 31.22
C ALA A 141 11.75 0.58 30.72
N ASN A 142 11.01 -0.24 29.96
CA ASN A 142 11.45 -1.53 29.43
C ASN A 142 11.86 -1.46 27.95
N VAL A 143 11.96 -0.25 27.39
CA VAL A 143 12.48 -0.01 26.05
C VAL A 143 13.91 0.52 26.15
N ILE A 144 14.84 -0.26 25.61
CA ILE A 144 16.26 0.09 25.54
C ILE A 144 16.54 0.60 24.13
N ILE A 145 17.03 1.83 24.02
CA ILE A 145 17.47 2.42 22.77
C ILE A 145 18.99 2.39 22.71
N SER A 146 19.54 1.94 21.58
CA SER A 146 20.97 1.82 21.32
C SER A 146 21.32 2.49 19.99
N GLY A 147 22.53 3.06 19.88
CA GLY A 147 23.06 3.59 18.62
C GLY A 147 22.25 4.73 18.02
N LEU A 148 22.01 5.79 18.80
CA LEU A 148 21.28 6.97 18.32
C LEU A 148 22.19 7.90 17.51
N GLU A 149 21.96 7.98 16.20
CA GLU A 149 22.78 8.78 15.28
C GLU A 149 21.90 9.54 14.29
N MET A 150 22.26 10.79 13.96
CA MET A 150 21.55 11.57 12.95
C MET A 150 22.19 11.39 11.58
N PHE A 151 21.36 11.06 10.59
CA PHE A 151 21.71 11.08 9.18
C PHE A 151 20.67 11.86 8.39
N TYR A 152 21.10 12.50 7.30
CA TYR A 152 20.17 13.06 6.32
C TYR A 152 19.81 12.02 5.26
N VAL A 153 18.52 11.90 4.97
CA VAL A 153 18.02 11.01 3.92
C VAL A 153 17.58 11.85 2.72
N PRO A 154 18.15 11.62 1.52
CA PRO A 154 17.74 12.32 0.31
C PRO A 154 16.40 11.78 -0.20
N VAL A 155 15.48 12.69 -0.52
CA VAL A 155 14.14 12.39 -0.99
C VAL A 155 13.81 13.28 -2.19
N TRP A 156 13.49 12.66 -3.32
CA TRP A 156 12.98 13.37 -4.49
C TRP A 156 11.54 13.81 -4.27
N LEU A 157 11.24 15.06 -4.61
CA LEU A 157 9.88 15.56 -4.78
C LEU A 157 9.47 15.40 -6.25
N VAL A 158 8.70 14.37 -6.54
CA VAL A 158 8.19 14.06 -7.87
C VAL A 158 6.76 14.58 -7.98
N GLN A 159 6.59 15.68 -8.71
CA GLN A 159 5.27 16.17 -9.10
C GLN A 159 4.82 15.49 -10.39
N VAL A 160 3.54 15.14 -10.47
CA VAL A 160 2.94 14.49 -11.64
C VAL A 160 1.52 14.99 -11.85
N HIS A 161 1.20 15.31 -13.11
CA HIS A 161 -0.16 15.68 -13.52
C HIS A 161 -0.83 14.45 -14.11
N ALA A 162 -1.91 13.99 -13.50
CA ALA A 162 -2.73 12.88 -13.96
C ALA A 162 -4.16 13.40 -14.18
N GLU A 163 -4.52 13.57 -15.45
CA GLU A 163 -5.81 14.17 -15.86
C GLU A 163 -6.02 15.56 -15.23
N GLU A 164 -7.05 15.74 -14.41
CA GLU A 164 -7.36 17.00 -13.71
C GLU A 164 -6.67 17.13 -12.34
N HIS A 165 -5.90 16.11 -11.94
CA HIS A 165 -5.24 16.06 -10.64
C HIS A 165 -3.74 16.31 -10.74
N GLN A 166 -3.19 16.95 -9.72
CA GLN A 166 -1.75 17.08 -9.50
C GLN A 166 -1.39 16.33 -8.21
N PHE A 167 -0.47 15.38 -8.32
CA PHE A 167 0.07 14.65 -7.18
C PHE A 167 1.49 15.09 -6.90
N SER A 168 1.86 15.15 -5.63
CA SER A 168 3.21 15.45 -5.17
C SER A 168 3.71 14.28 -4.32
N LEU A 169 4.66 13.53 -4.86
CA LEU A 169 5.12 12.27 -4.28
C LEU A 169 6.55 12.39 -3.80
N ARG A 170 6.81 11.83 -2.62
CA ARG A 170 8.13 11.78 -1.99
C ARG A 170 8.72 10.41 -2.23
N VAL A 171 9.83 10.36 -2.95
CA VAL A 171 10.54 9.12 -3.29
C VAL A 171 11.91 9.14 -2.62
N ASN A 172 12.18 8.16 -1.76
CA ASN A 172 13.50 8.00 -1.17
C ASN A 172 14.54 7.76 -2.29
N ALA A 173 15.54 8.64 -2.37
CA ALA A 173 16.55 8.61 -3.41
C ALA A 173 17.64 7.53 -3.18
N VAL A 174 17.54 6.77 -2.09
CA VAL A 174 18.44 5.65 -1.77
C VAL A 174 17.88 4.33 -2.31
N ASP A 175 16.63 3.98 -1.98
CA ASP A 175 16.01 2.68 -2.30
C ASP A 175 14.82 2.76 -3.29
N GLY A 176 14.32 3.98 -3.57
CA GLY A 176 13.16 4.21 -4.43
C GLY A 176 11.81 3.96 -3.78
N THR A 177 11.75 3.82 -2.46
CA THR A 177 10.49 3.71 -1.71
C THR A 177 9.68 5.01 -1.81
N ILE A 178 8.37 4.90 -2.05
CA ILE A 178 7.47 6.06 -2.17
C ILE A 178 6.77 6.27 -0.82
N ILE A 179 7.15 7.31 -0.09
CA ILE A 179 6.79 7.54 1.32
C ILE A 179 5.28 7.80 1.46
N ASN A 180 4.69 8.59 0.55
CA ASN A 180 3.29 8.96 0.58
C ASN A 180 2.50 8.36 -0.60
N GLY A 181 2.85 7.13 -1.00
CA GLY A 181 2.19 6.46 -2.13
C GLY A 181 0.73 6.07 -1.85
N ASP A 182 0.37 5.93 -0.58
CA ASP A 182 -0.99 5.56 -0.16
C ASP A 182 -1.98 6.73 -0.27
N ASP A 183 -1.50 7.97 -0.27
CA ASP A 183 -2.31 9.18 -0.45
C ASP A 183 -2.90 9.27 -1.87
N ILE A 184 -2.40 8.48 -2.82
CA ILE A 184 -2.94 8.43 -4.19
C ILE A 184 -4.21 7.57 -4.21
N PRO A 185 -5.38 8.16 -4.53
CA PRO A 185 -6.60 7.40 -4.68
C PRO A 185 -6.50 6.47 -5.89
N SER A 186 -7.17 5.31 -5.80
CA SER A 186 -7.36 4.47 -6.98
C SER A 186 -8.41 5.10 -7.88
N ARG A 187 -8.15 5.18 -9.19
CA ARG A 187 -9.15 5.62 -10.18
C ARG A 187 -10.14 4.49 -10.44
N GLU A 188 -11.44 4.81 -10.43
CA GLU A 188 -12.47 3.89 -10.90
C GLU A 188 -12.29 3.65 -12.40
N LYS A 189 -12.29 2.40 -12.82
CA LYS A 189 -12.12 2.06 -14.24
C LYS A 189 -13.39 2.42 -14.99
N GLU A 190 -13.26 3.12 -16.11
CA GLU A 190 -14.41 3.39 -16.97
C GLU A 190 -14.94 2.07 -17.54
N LYS A 191 -16.25 1.97 -17.80
CA LYS A 191 -16.88 0.76 -18.37
C LYS A 191 -16.17 0.26 -19.64
N GLY A 192 -15.66 1.18 -20.46
CA GLY A 192 -14.90 0.84 -21.67
C GLY A 192 -13.54 0.21 -21.36
N GLU A 193 -12.88 0.63 -20.30
CA GLU A 193 -11.61 0.05 -19.85
C GLU A 193 -11.82 -1.33 -19.25
N LEU A 194 -12.87 -1.51 -18.42
CA LEU A 194 -13.28 -2.81 -17.92
C LEU A 194 -13.62 -3.77 -19.05
N ALA A 195 -14.37 -3.31 -20.06
CA ALA A 195 -14.71 -4.13 -21.22
C ALA A 195 -13.48 -4.49 -22.05
N LYS A 196 -12.51 -3.58 -22.20
CA LYS A 196 -11.27 -3.84 -22.90
C LYS A 196 -10.37 -4.81 -22.15
N GLU A 197 -10.23 -4.66 -20.84
CA GLU A 197 -9.48 -5.62 -20.00
C GLU A 197 -10.13 -7.00 -20.03
N LEU A 198 -11.46 -7.06 -19.92
CA LEU A 198 -12.21 -8.31 -20.06
C LEU A 198 -11.98 -8.92 -21.44
N LEU A 199 -12.00 -8.12 -22.51
CA LEU A 199 -11.75 -8.60 -23.87
C LEU A 199 -10.30 -9.08 -24.05
N ASP A 200 -9.33 -8.37 -23.50
CA ASP A 200 -7.91 -8.74 -23.55
C ASP A 200 -7.66 -10.03 -22.74
N GLU A 201 -8.27 -10.20 -21.56
CA GLU A 201 -8.20 -11.45 -20.80
C GLU A 201 -8.89 -12.60 -21.55
N LEU A 202 -10.09 -12.36 -22.10
CA LEU A 202 -10.80 -13.29 -22.98
C LEU A 202 -10.15 -13.46 -24.36
N SER A 203 -9.09 -12.74 -24.70
CA SER A 203 -8.32 -13.03 -25.92
C SER A 203 -7.28 -14.13 -25.67
N SER A 204 -6.98 -14.45 -24.40
CA SER A 204 -6.00 -15.46 -24.02
C SER A 204 -6.70 -16.78 -23.59
N PRO A 205 -6.22 -17.95 -24.02
CA PRO A 205 -6.76 -19.23 -23.56
C PRO A 205 -6.73 -19.41 -22.03
N ALA A 206 -5.73 -18.83 -21.37
CA ALA A 206 -5.62 -18.84 -19.90
C ALA A 206 -6.76 -18.05 -19.23
N GLY A 207 -7.13 -16.90 -19.80
CA GLY A 207 -8.26 -16.10 -19.30
C GLY A 207 -9.59 -16.85 -19.41
N TRP A 208 -9.78 -17.66 -20.46
CA TRP A 208 -11.01 -18.48 -20.61
C TRP A 208 -11.15 -19.48 -19.46
N ILE A 209 -10.07 -20.18 -19.13
CA ILE A 209 -10.05 -21.16 -18.03
C ILE A 209 -10.33 -20.47 -16.70
N HIS A 210 -9.74 -19.29 -16.48
CA HIS A 210 -9.97 -18.52 -15.26
C HIS A 210 -11.45 -18.11 -15.13
N TYR A 211 -12.05 -17.49 -16.16
CA TYR A 211 -13.45 -17.07 -16.12
C TYR A 211 -14.44 -18.24 -16.06
N THR A 212 -14.21 -19.31 -16.83
CA THR A 212 -15.08 -20.50 -16.76
C THR A 212 -15.01 -21.17 -15.39
N SER A 213 -13.84 -21.24 -14.76
CA SER A 213 -13.71 -21.77 -13.40
C SER A 213 -14.46 -20.94 -12.35
N GLN A 214 -14.38 -19.60 -12.44
CA GLN A 214 -15.10 -18.72 -11.52
C GLN A 214 -16.62 -18.81 -11.73
N VAL A 215 -17.09 -18.80 -12.98
CA VAL A 215 -18.52 -18.92 -13.32
C VAL A 215 -19.06 -20.29 -12.89
N ILE A 216 -18.35 -21.38 -13.16
CA ILE A 216 -18.73 -22.73 -12.71
C ILE A 216 -18.74 -22.79 -11.17
N SER A 217 -17.78 -22.17 -10.48
CA SER A 217 -17.75 -22.14 -9.01
C SER A 217 -18.93 -21.35 -8.43
N ALA A 218 -19.29 -20.20 -9.02
CA ALA A 218 -20.43 -19.40 -8.59
C ALA A 218 -21.76 -20.12 -8.85
N ILE A 219 -21.92 -20.73 -10.04
CA ILE A 219 -23.09 -21.54 -10.39
C ILE A 219 -23.21 -22.76 -9.48
N SER A 220 -22.11 -23.50 -9.26
CA SER A 220 -22.12 -24.67 -8.38
C SER A 220 -22.41 -24.30 -6.92
N ALA A 221 -21.88 -23.18 -6.43
CA ALA A 221 -22.22 -22.65 -5.10
C ALA A 221 -23.71 -22.28 -4.99
N ALA A 222 -24.27 -21.61 -6.01
CA ALA A 222 -25.68 -21.26 -6.06
C ALA A 222 -26.59 -22.50 -6.11
N ILE A 223 -26.23 -23.51 -6.92
CA ILE A 223 -26.94 -24.79 -7.01
C ILE A 223 -26.85 -25.55 -5.68
N PHE A 224 -25.67 -25.59 -5.05
CA PHE A 224 -25.48 -26.30 -3.79
C PHE A 224 -26.25 -25.63 -2.64
N ALA A 225 -26.28 -24.30 -2.60
CA ALA A 225 -27.10 -23.54 -1.66
C ALA A 225 -28.59 -23.81 -1.87
N ALA A 226 -29.07 -23.84 -3.12
CA ALA A 226 -30.44 -24.20 -3.46
C ALA A 226 -30.79 -25.63 -3.02
N ILE A 227 -29.93 -26.61 -3.29
CA ILE A 227 -30.14 -28.02 -2.88
C ILE A 227 -30.15 -28.16 -1.36
N LYS A 228 -29.23 -27.49 -0.64
CA LYS A 228 -29.18 -27.51 0.83
C LYS A 228 -30.46 -26.92 1.43
N SER A 229 -30.94 -25.80 0.90
CA SER A 229 -32.20 -25.17 1.35
C SER A 229 -33.44 -26.03 1.08
N ALA A 230 -33.44 -26.85 0.02
CA ALA A 230 -34.52 -27.78 -0.28
C ALA A 230 -34.47 -29.06 0.57
N GLY A 231 -33.29 -29.49 1.03
CA GLY A 231 -33.09 -30.71 1.82
C GLY A 231 -33.34 -30.57 3.32
N GLU A 232 -33.22 -29.37 3.89
CA GLU A 232 -33.43 -29.10 5.32
C GLU A 232 -34.92 -28.89 5.68
N GLY A 233 -35.83 -28.87 4.71
CA GLY A 233 -37.27 -28.65 4.91
C GLY A 233 -38.09 -29.85 5.46
N HIS A 234 -37.46 -30.97 5.86
CA HIS A 234 -38.22 -32.17 6.26
C HIS A 234 -37.67 -32.89 7.51
N LYS A 235 -37.24 -32.14 8.53
CA LYS A 235 -36.90 -32.74 9.83
C LYS A 235 -37.08 -31.81 11.02
N GLU A 236 -38.31 -31.38 11.28
CA GLU A 236 -38.68 -30.92 12.62
C GLU A 236 -40.17 -31.15 12.88
N GLU A 237 -40.49 -32.34 13.39
CA GLU A 237 -41.75 -32.59 14.09
C GLU A 237 -41.39 -33.08 15.50
N GLY A 238 -41.73 -32.26 16.51
CA GLY A 238 -41.87 -32.73 17.88
C GLY A 238 -40.97 -32.11 18.96
N ARG A 239 -41.13 -30.81 19.24
CA ARG A 239 -40.99 -30.35 20.64
C ARG A 239 -41.87 -29.13 20.93
N LYS A 240 -42.97 -29.38 21.66
CA LYS A 240 -43.85 -28.38 22.26
C LYS A 240 -43.06 -27.47 23.22
N GLY A 241 -43.16 -26.17 23.00
CA GLY A 241 -42.80 -25.13 23.98
C GLY A 241 -43.54 -23.85 23.62
N GLU A 242 -44.54 -23.50 24.41
CA GLU A 242 -45.39 -22.31 24.29
C GLU A 242 -44.56 -21.02 24.34
N GLY A 243 -44.78 -20.11 23.38
CA GLY A 243 -44.11 -18.81 23.37
C GLY A 243 -44.48 -17.90 22.21
N ARG A 244 -45.70 -17.32 22.28
CA ARG A 244 -46.02 -15.93 21.90
C ARG A 244 -45.47 -15.38 20.55
N GLY A 245 -46.24 -15.65 19.49
CA GLY A 245 -46.66 -14.70 18.45
C GLY A 245 -45.64 -13.79 17.78
N GLU A 246 -45.18 -14.17 16.59
CA GLU A 246 -44.90 -13.28 15.46
C GLU A 246 -45.04 -14.08 14.15
N SER A 247 -45.66 -13.48 13.15
CA SER A 247 -46.10 -14.11 11.90
C SER A 247 -44.93 -14.24 10.93
N HIS A 248 -44.41 -15.46 10.77
CA HIS A 248 -43.45 -15.77 9.71
C HIS A 248 -44.19 -16.14 8.42
N GLU A 249 -44.16 -15.21 7.46
CA GLU A 249 -44.54 -15.41 6.08
C GLU A 249 -43.50 -16.31 5.41
N ASN A 250 -43.98 -17.43 4.83
CA ASN A 250 -43.16 -18.45 4.17
C ASN A 250 -42.54 -17.89 2.88
N ALA A 251 -41.34 -17.32 2.96
CA ALA A 251 -40.58 -16.90 1.80
C ALA A 251 -40.01 -18.13 1.07
N LYS A 252 -40.64 -18.53 -0.04
CA LYS A 252 -40.00 -19.41 -1.03
C LYS A 252 -38.68 -18.74 -1.46
N PRO A 253 -37.55 -19.46 -1.55
CA PRO A 253 -36.38 -18.93 -2.21
C PRO A 253 -36.76 -18.71 -3.69
N ALA A 254 -37.03 -17.47 -4.06
CA ALA A 254 -37.13 -17.09 -5.45
C ALA A 254 -35.72 -17.26 -6.02
N ILE A 255 -35.52 -18.33 -6.79
CA ILE A 255 -34.40 -18.40 -7.71
C ILE A 255 -34.65 -17.23 -8.65
N ASP A 256 -33.78 -16.23 -8.58
CA ASP A 256 -33.89 -15.02 -9.39
C ASP A 256 -33.91 -15.44 -10.87
N GLU A 257 -35.09 -15.32 -11.50
CA GLU A 257 -35.30 -15.75 -12.88
C GLU A 257 -34.31 -15.04 -13.81
N ASP A 258 -33.90 -13.81 -13.47
CA ASP A 258 -32.91 -13.03 -14.20
C ASP A 258 -31.53 -13.69 -14.15
N LEU A 259 -31.13 -14.28 -13.02
CA LEU A 259 -29.85 -14.99 -12.89
C LEU A 259 -29.84 -16.27 -13.76
N LEU A 260 -30.99 -16.94 -13.86
CA LEU A 260 -31.17 -18.16 -14.65
C LEU A 260 -31.12 -17.86 -16.15
N VAL A 261 -31.73 -16.75 -16.58
CA VAL A 261 -31.67 -16.26 -17.96
C VAL A 261 -30.24 -15.86 -18.34
N VAL A 262 -29.52 -15.16 -17.48
CA VAL A 262 -28.11 -14.78 -17.71
C VAL A 262 -27.22 -16.02 -17.81
N ALA A 263 -27.38 -17.00 -16.92
CA ALA A 263 -26.61 -18.25 -16.97
C ALA A 263 -26.86 -19.04 -18.26
N LEU A 264 -28.12 -19.13 -18.72
CA LEU A 264 -28.47 -19.77 -19.99
C LEU A 264 -27.91 -19.03 -21.21
N ALA A 265 -27.92 -17.70 -21.19
CA ALA A 265 -27.33 -16.89 -22.26
C ALA A 265 -25.80 -17.10 -22.35
N VAL A 266 -25.10 -17.14 -21.22
CA VAL A 266 -23.66 -17.42 -21.17
C VAL A 266 -23.36 -18.83 -21.69
N LEU A 267 -24.14 -19.84 -21.28
CA LEU A 267 -23.99 -21.22 -21.79
C LEU A 267 -24.23 -21.32 -23.30
N ALA A 268 -25.22 -20.60 -23.83
CA ALA A 268 -25.50 -20.58 -25.27
C ALA A 268 -24.36 -19.94 -26.07
N ILE A 269 -23.79 -18.84 -25.57
CA ILE A 269 -22.65 -18.18 -26.19
C ILE A 269 -21.42 -19.09 -26.17
N LEU A 270 -21.15 -19.77 -25.05
CA LEU A 270 -20.05 -20.74 -24.93
C LEU A 270 -20.22 -21.92 -25.89
N ALA A 271 -21.44 -22.44 -26.05
CA ALA A 271 -21.74 -23.52 -26.99
C ALA A 271 -21.53 -23.10 -28.45
N LEU A 272 -21.95 -21.88 -28.81
CA LEU A 272 -21.73 -21.33 -30.16
C LEU A 272 -20.25 -21.09 -30.46
N LEU A 273 -19.48 -20.60 -29.48
CA LEU A 273 -18.05 -20.40 -29.62
C LEU A 273 -17.29 -21.72 -29.75
N TRP A 274 -17.67 -22.76 -28.98
CA TRP A 274 -17.09 -24.09 -29.10
C TRP A 274 -17.37 -24.75 -30.46
N ALA A 275 -18.56 -24.53 -31.03
CA ALA A 275 -18.90 -25.02 -32.37
C ALA A 275 -18.16 -24.27 -33.50
N ALA A 276 -17.78 -23.01 -33.28
CA ALA A 276 -17.09 -22.19 -34.28
C ALA A 276 -15.57 -22.41 -34.31
N PHE A 277 -14.98 -22.89 -33.22
CA PHE A 277 -13.55 -23.14 -33.08
C PHE A 277 -13.27 -24.59 -32.60
N PRO A 278 -13.41 -25.61 -33.49
CA PRO A 278 -13.15 -27.01 -33.18
C PRO A 278 -11.67 -27.35 -33.03
#